data_AF-A0A2M8SAR6-F1
#
_entry.id   AF-A0A2M8SAR6-F1
#
_cell.length_a   1.000
_cell.length_b   1.000
_cell.length_c   1.000
_cell.angle_alpha   90.00
_cell.angle_beta   90.00
_cell.angle_gamma   90.00
#
_symmetry.space_group_name_H-M   'P 1'
#
loop_
_entity.id
_entity.type
_entity.pdbx_description
1 polymer ?
#
loop_
_entity_poly.entity_id
_entity_poly.type
_entity_poly.pdbx_seq_one_letter_code
_entity_poly.pdbx_strand_id
1 'polypeptide(L)'
;SVVKEFVSRVRERAVGVEVSKALNPGQQVVKIVNEELIATLGEPAPLNLSGPRPRLILLVGLQGSGKTTVAGKLAQLLRSRGERVMLVAGDPYRPAAIQQLQTLGQRLDVPVHTENGVKPPELTVRAMAKAQNGGFGVVIVDTAGRSQLDDELMNELRAIVAKVPPAETLLVVDAMIGQEALHVAEGFRDAVPLTGLVLSKMDGDARGGAAISIRSVTGVPIKFLGTGEKLDALEVYNPERLASRILGMGDVLGLIEKAEAAFDEKAARDQARKLSSGEFTLEDLAEMMRSSKKMGPMSQMLEMLPGNMGQAARNLSPQDVERQFKTTEAIISSMTIAERRDPEILNARRRRRIAGGSGTQVQEVNRLMKQFREMQRLFKTLQKTGGRFGRLSGDRGLSRLFG
;
A
#
# COMPACT_ATOMS: atom_id res chain seq x y z
N SER A 1 2.32 21.54 -13.76
CA SER A 1 1.03 21.26 -13.12
C SER A 1 0.97 19.78 -12.80
N VAL A 2 0.38 19.42 -11.66
CA VAL A 2 0.28 18.03 -11.15
C VAL A 2 -0.27 17.07 -12.23
N VAL A 3 -1.24 17.53 -13.02
CA VAL A 3 -1.80 16.76 -14.15
C VAL A 3 -0.76 16.45 -15.23
N LYS A 4 0.08 17.41 -15.63
CA LYS A 4 1.10 17.18 -16.68
C LYS A 4 2.14 16.16 -16.23
N GLU A 5 2.55 16.26 -14.97
CA GLU A 5 3.54 15.34 -14.38
C GLU A 5 2.98 13.92 -14.27
N PHE A 6 1.74 13.79 -13.79
CA PHE A 6 1.01 12.53 -13.75
C PHE A 6 0.89 11.89 -15.14
N VAL A 7 0.46 12.67 -16.15
CA VAL A 7 0.34 12.18 -17.53
C VAL A 7 1.70 11.77 -18.12
N SER A 8 2.79 12.48 -17.77
CA SER A 8 4.15 12.11 -18.20
C SER A 8 4.55 10.74 -17.64
N ARG A 9 4.36 10.52 -16.33
CA ARG A 9 4.66 9.22 -15.70
C ARG A 9 3.85 8.08 -16.30
N VAL A 10 2.55 8.29 -16.50
CA VAL A 10 1.68 7.30 -17.16
C VAL A 10 2.18 6.99 -18.57
N ARG A 11 2.56 8.01 -19.36
CA ARG A 11 3.06 7.84 -20.72
C ARG A 11 4.36 7.06 -20.76
N GLU A 12 5.32 7.39 -19.91
CA GLU A 12 6.61 6.68 -19.81
C GLU A 12 6.40 5.21 -19.46
N ARG A 13 5.54 4.91 -18.49
CA ARG A 13 5.21 3.53 -18.11
C ARG A 13 4.44 2.79 -19.21
N ALA A 14 3.52 3.46 -19.91
CA ALA A 14 2.77 2.83 -21.00
C ALA A 14 3.65 2.44 -22.20
N VAL A 15 4.77 3.14 -22.42
CA VAL A 15 5.74 2.82 -23.49
C VAL A 15 6.78 1.77 -23.03
N GLY A 16 7.18 1.80 -21.75
CA GLY A 16 8.26 0.97 -21.22
C GLY A 16 7.85 -0.41 -20.68
N VAL A 17 6.56 -0.64 -20.41
CA VAL A 17 6.08 -1.93 -19.89
C VAL A 17 5.91 -2.92 -21.05
N GLU A 18 6.65 -4.03 -21.02
CA GLU A 18 6.38 -5.18 -21.89
C GLU A 18 4.88 -5.54 -21.77
N VAL A 19 4.16 -5.50 -22.89
CA VAL A 19 2.71 -5.75 -22.93
C VAL A 19 2.41 -7.03 -22.17
N SER A 20 1.67 -6.94 -21.06
CA SER A 20 1.27 -8.12 -20.31
C SER A 20 0.47 -9.00 -21.24
N LYS A 21 0.92 -10.23 -21.49
CA LYS A 21 0.21 -11.16 -22.39
C LYS A 21 -1.19 -11.52 -21.88
N ALA A 22 -1.49 -11.24 -20.61
CA ALA A 22 -2.77 -11.48 -19.96
C ALA A 22 -3.82 -10.40 -20.25
N LEU A 23 -3.39 -9.18 -20.58
CA LEU A 23 -4.27 -8.01 -20.70
C LEU A 23 -4.25 -7.44 -22.12
N ASN A 24 -5.38 -6.86 -22.53
CA ASN A 24 -5.40 -6.07 -23.76
C ASN A 24 -4.75 -4.68 -23.53
N PRO A 25 -4.30 -3.98 -24.59
CA PRO A 25 -3.63 -2.69 -24.43
C PRO A 25 -4.44 -1.63 -23.69
N GLY A 26 -5.77 -1.60 -23.87
CA GLY A 26 -6.63 -0.65 -23.16
C GLY A 26 -6.70 -0.91 -21.65
N GLN A 27 -6.87 -2.17 -21.26
CA GLN A 27 -6.83 -2.61 -19.86
C GLN A 27 -5.49 -2.31 -19.20
N GLN A 28 -4.40 -2.50 -19.94
CA GLN A 28 -3.06 -2.19 -19.43
C GLN A 28 -2.87 -0.70 -19.16
N VAL A 29 -3.36 0.18 -20.04
CA VAL A 29 -3.34 1.64 -19.79
C VAL A 29 -4.18 1.98 -18.56
N VAL A 30 -5.39 1.42 -18.43
CA VAL A 30 -6.25 1.64 -17.26
C VAL A 30 -5.56 1.20 -15.97
N LYS A 31 -4.90 0.04 -15.97
CA LYS A 31 -4.11 -0.46 -14.85
C LYS A 31 -2.98 0.50 -14.49
N ILE A 32 -2.18 0.93 -15.46
CA ILE A 32 -1.08 1.88 -15.23
C ILE A 32 -1.61 3.19 -14.65
N VAL A 33 -2.71 3.72 -15.17
CA VAL A 33 -3.33 4.94 -14.65
C VAL A 33 -3.79 4.73 -13.20
N ASN A 34 -4.43 3.59 -12.89
CA ASN A 34 -4.88 3.28 -11.53
C ASN A 34 -3.70 3.19 -10.54
N GLU A 35 -2.65 2.45 -10.90
CA GLU A 35 -1.46 2.30 -10.06
C GLU A 35 -0.75 3.65 -9.84
N GLU A 36 -0.61 4.47 -10.89
CA GLU A 36 -0.05 5.82 -10.76
C GLU A 36 -0.95 6.73 -9.90
N LEU A 37 -2.27 6.58 -9.99
CA LEU A 37 -3.19 7.33 -9.14
C LEU A 37 -3.01 6.93 -7.68
N ILE A 38 -2.95 5.63 -7.37
CA ILE A 38 -2.71 5.12 -6.02
C ILE A 38 -1.38 5.64 -5.49
N ALA A 39 -0.31 5.56 -6.29
CA ALA A 39 1.01 6.05 -5.91
C ALA A 39 1.01 7.56 -5.62
N THR A 40 0.32 8.35 -6.44
CA THR A 40 0.23 9.81 -6.27
C THR A 40 -0.65 10.19 -5.07
N LEU A 41 -1.72 9.43 -4.82
CA LEU A 41 -2.62 9.57 -3.69
C LEU A 41 -1.96 9.18 -2.36
N GLY A 42 -0.99 8.26 -2.43
CA GLY A 42 -0.09 7.87 -1.34
C GLY A 42 -0.76 7.01 -0.28
N GLU A 43 0.08 6.42 0.57
CA GLU A 43 -0.38 5.52 1.63
C GLU A 43 -1.30 6.21 2.63
N PRO A 44 -2.28 5.48 3.21
CA PRO A 44 -3.10 6.01 4.29
C PRO A 44 -2.28 6.20 5.56
N ALA A 45 -2.52 7.31 6.26
CA ALA A 45 -1.91 7.56 7.57
C ALA A 45 -2.99 7.41 8.67
N PRO A 46 -2.78 6.55 9.67
CA PRO A 46 -3.69 6.48 10.80
C PRO A 46 -3.70 7.80 11.59
N LEU A 47 -4.77 8.00 12.35
CA LEU A 47 -4.83 9.08 13.32
C LEU A 47 -3.84 8.76 14.46
N ASN A 48 -2.91 9.67 14.72
CA ASN A 48 -1.93 9.60 15.78
C ASN A 48 -2.62 9.89 17.12
N LEU A 49 -2.90 8.81 17.83
CA LEU A 49 -3.38 8.85 19.22
C LEU A 49 -2.30 8.32 20.17
N SER A 50 -1.02 8.51 19.84
CA SER A 50 0.08 8.19 20.75
C SER A 50 0.32 9.31 21.76
N GLY A 51 1.12 9.04 22.79
CA GLY A 51 1.48 10.05 23.80
C GLY A 51 0.46 10.24 24.92
N PRO A 52 0.71 11.23 25.80
CA PRO A 52 -0.06 11.45 27.02
C PRO A 52 -1.49 11.94 26.72
N ARG A 53 -2.43 11.55 27.58
CA ARG A 53 -3.83 12.02 27.54
C ARG A 53 -4.00 13.23 28.46
N PRO A 54 -4.87 14.21 28.12
CA PRO A 54 -5.68 14.27 26.90
C PRO A 54 -4.85 14.66 25.66
N ARG A 55 -5.22 14.11 24.50
CA ARG A 55 -4.58 14.41 23.22
C ARG A 55 -5.39 15.47 22.48
N LEU A 56 -4.73 16.54 22.05
CA LEU A 56 -5.37 17.61 21.31
C LEU A 56 -5.38 17.31 19.80
N ILE A 57 -6.56 17.39 19.19
CA ILE A 57 -6.77 17.39 17.74
C ILE A 57 -7.28 18.79 17.36
N LEU A 58 -6.53 19.48 16.52
CA LEU A 58 -6.87 20.82 16.02
C LEU A 58 -7.43 20.71 14.60
N LEU A 59 -8.66 21.16 14.38
CA LEU A 59 -9.27 21.20 13.04
C LEU A 59 -9.12 22.59 12.44
N VAL A 60 -8.45 22.69 11.30
CA VAL A 60 -8.21 23.95 10.57
C VAL A 60 -8.75 23.88 9.15
N GLY A 61 -8.93 25.03 8.50
CA GLY A 61 -9.42 25.12 7.12
C GLY A 61 -10.35 26.29 6.87
N LEU A 62 -10.67 26.53 5.60
CA LEU A 62 -11.50 27.66 5.19
C LEU A 62 -12.93 27.60 5.74
N GLN A 63 -13.61 28.74 5.68
CA GLN A 63 -15.03 28.81 5.96
C GLN A 63 -15.81 27.88 5.02
N GLY A 64 -16.80 27.17 5.56
CA GLY A 64 -17.65 26.26 4.76
C GLY A 64 -17.00 24.93 4.37
N SER A 65 -15.75 24.67 4.74
CA SER A 65 -15.06 23.39 4.45
C SER A 65 -15.61 22.19 5.22
N GLY A 66 -16.49 22.40 6.21
CA GLY A 66 -17.13 21.34 6.97
C GLY A 66 -16.43 20.96 8.28
N LYS A 67 -15.56 21.82 8.84
CA LYS A 67 -14.85 21.59 10.11
C LYS A 67 -15.75 21.13 11.27
N THR A 68 -16.80 21.87 11.60
CA THR A 68 -17.76 21.53 12.66
C THR A 68 -18.41 20.15 12.44
N THR A 69 -18.77 19.84 11.19
CA THR A 69 -19.35 18.54 10.84
C THR A 69 -18.33 17.42 11.00
N VAL A 70 -17.09 17.64 10.54
CA VAL A 70 -15.97 16.70 10.73
C VAL A 70 -15.66 16.51 12.22
N ALA A 71 -15.75 17.56 13.04
CA ALA A 71 -15.55 17.47 14.49
C ALA A 71 -16.52 16.49 15.14
N GLY A 72 -17.81 16.59 14.81
CA GLY A 72 -18.83 15.66 15.32
C GLY A 72 -18.63 14.24 14.84
N LYS A 73 -18.36 14.05 13.54
CA LYS A 73 -18.10 12.74 12.95
C LYS A 73 -16.87 12.06 13.57
N LEU A 74 -15.78 12.82 13.73
CA LEU A 74 -14.55 12.34 14.34
C LEU A 74 -14.77 12.00 15.82
N ALA A 75 -15.53 12.83 16.55
CA ALA A 75 -15.91 12.52 17.93
C ALA A 75 -16.70 11.22 18.04
N GLN A 76 -17.66 10.98 17.14
CA GLN A 76 -18.43 9.73 17.10
C GLN A 76 -17.53 8.52 16.81
N LEU A 77 -16.64 8.65 15.82
CA LEU A 77 -15.69 7.59 15.45
C LEU A 77 -14.73 7.25 16.59
N LEU A 78 -14.24 8.25 17.32
CA LEU A 78 -13.35 8.03 18.47
C LEU A 78 -14.11 7.41 19.65
N ARG A 79 -15.35 7.84 19.89
CA ARG A 79 -16.19 7.28 20.94
C ARG A 79 -16.54 5.81 20.67
N SER A 80 -16.81 5.44 19.41
CA SER A 80 -17.04 4.04 19.04
C SER A 80 -15.81 3.15 19.23
N ARG A 81 -14.62 3.75 19.29
CA ARG A 81 -13.34 3.10 19.65
C ARG A 81 -13.04 3.12 21.15
N GLY A 82 -13.97 3.59 21.99
CA GLY A 82 -13.83 3.64 23.44
C GLY A 82 -13.10 4.86 24.01
N GLU A 83 -12.78 5.87 23.19
CA GLU A 83 -12.17 7.11 23.70
C GLU A 83 -13.22 8.04 24.32
N ARG A 84 -12.88 8.65 25.46
CA ARG A 84 -13.69 9.75 26.03
C ARG A 84 -13.30 11.06 25.37
N VAL A 85 -14.20 11.62 24.57
CA VAL A 85 -13.96 12.81 23.75
C VAL A 85 -14.61 14.04 24.37
N MET A 86 -13.96 15.19 24.25
CA MET A 86 -14.54 16.50 24.50
C MET A 86 -14.36 17.39 23.27
N LEU A 87 -15.40 18.12 22.88
CA LEU A 87 -15.35 19.13 21.82
C LEU A 87 -15.08 20.52 22.42
N VAL A 88 -14.42 21.39 21.68
CA VAL A 88 -14.15 22.78 22.07
C VAL A 88 -14.60 23.71 20.96
N ALA A 89 -15.44 24.69 21.30
CA ALA A 89 -15.92 25.70 20.37
C ALA A 89 -14.87 26.81 20.19
N GLY A 90 -13.89 26.58 19.32
CA GLY A 90 -12.81 27.51 18.99
C GLY A 90 -13.16 28.55 17.91
N ASP A 91 -14.44 28.69 17.55
CA ASP A 91 -14.96 29.74 16.67
C ASP A 91 -15.89 30.69 17.46
N PRO A 92 -15.33 31.69 18.17
CA PRO A 92 -16.12 32.68 18.89
C PRO A 92 -16.70 33.77 17.96
N TYR A 93 -16.25 33.82 16.70
CA TYR A 93 -16.53 34.93 15.78
C TYR A 93 -17.78 34.70 14.95
N ARG A 94 -18.07 33.44 14.60
CA ARG A 94 -19.22 33.10 13.76
C ARG A 94 -20.52 33.04 14.58
N PRO A 95 -21.58 33.77 14.17
CA PRO A 95 -22.87 33.69 14.82
C PRO A 95 -23.39 32.24 14.91
N ALA A 96 -23.87 31.85 16.08
CA ALA A 96 -24.42 30.53 16.38
C ALA A 96 -23.45 29.33 16.20
N ALA A 97 -22.15 29.53 15.90
CA ALA A 97 -21.21 28.41 15.77
C ALA A 97 -21.07 27.60 17.07
N ILE A 98 -21.01 28.31 18.21
CA ILE A 98 -21.00 27.69 19.54
C ILE A 98 -22.28 26.85 19.75
N GLN A 99 -23.45 27.41 19.46
CA GLN A 99 -24.74 26.72 19.61
C GLN A 99 -24.87 25.53 18.67
N GLN A 100 -24.36 25.64 17.44
CA GLN A 100 -24.30 24.55 16.48
C GLN A 100 -23.46 23.38 17.01
N LEU A 101 -22.26 23.68 17.53
CA LEU A 101 -21.39 22.65 18.11
C LEU A 101 -22.00 22.04 19.39
N GLN A 102 -22.64 22.86 20.24
CA GLN A 102 -23.35 22.38 21.43
C GLN A 102 -24.51 21.44 21.07
N THR A 103 -25.32 21.79 20.08
CA THR A 103 -26.42 20.94 19.59
C THR A 103 -25.88 19.62 19.05
N LEU A 104 -24.77 19.68 18.30
CA LEU A 104 -24.08 18.50 17.79
C LEU A 104 -23.54 17.62 18.92
N GLY A 105 -22.91 18.22 19.93
CA GLY A 105 -22.42 17.53 21.12
C GLY A 105 -23.55 16.87 21.91
N GLN A 106 -24.68 17.55 22.11
CA GLN A 106 -25.87 16.98 22.77
C GLN A 106 -26.41 15.76 22.01
N ARG A 107 -26.54 15.85 20.68
CA ARG A 107 -26.98 14.71 19.84
C ARG A 107 -26.04 13.52 19.92
N LEU A 108 -24.74 13.78 20.10
CA LEU A 108 -23.71 12.76 20.20
C LEU A 108 -23.45 12.30 21.64
N ASP A 109 -24.06 12.90 22.67
CA ASP A 109 -23.65 12.72 24.06
C ASP A 109 -22.13 12.95 24.26
N VAL A 110 -21.62 14.04 23.66
CA VAL A 110 -20.23 14.48 23.76
C VAL A 110 -20.21 15.88 24.36
N PRO A 111 -19.50 16.09 25.48
CA PRO A 111 -19.45 17.40 26.13
C PRO A 111 -18.72 18.41 25.26
N VAL A 112 -19.26 19.64 25.25
CA VAL A 112 -18.70 20.78 24.52
C VAL A 112 -18.24 21.82 25.53
N HIS A 113 -16.96 22.19 25.47
CA HIS A 113 -16.39 23.27 26.23
C HIS A 113 -16.44 24.58 25.44
N THR A 114 -16.92 25.63 26.09
CA THR A 114 -17.02 26.99 25.55
C THR A 114 -17.00 27.98 26.71
N GLU A 115 -16.40 29.15 26.49
CA GLU A 115 -16.37 30.27 27.42
C GLU A 115 -16.55 31.58 26.64
N ASN A 116 -17.54 32.39 27.02
CA ASN A 116 -17.82 33.65 26.34
C ASN A 116 -16.71 34.68 26.62
N GLY A 117 -16.26 35.39 25.58
CA GLY A 117 -15.26 36.46 25.71
C GLY A 117 -13.81 35.98 25.88
N VAL A 118 -13.55 34.68 25.82
CA VAL A 118 -12.19 34.11 25.90
C VAL A 118 -11.66 33.84 24.50
N LYS A 119 -10.40 34.23 24.25
CA LYS A 119 -9.77 33.99 22.94
C LYS A 119 -9.44 32.50 22.75
N PRO A 120 -9.52 31.96 21.52
CA PRO A 120 -9.25 30.56 21.19
C PRO A 120 -7.96 29.97 21.81
N PRO A 121 -6.78 30.64 21.80
CA PRO A 121 -5.58 30.09 22.43
C PRO A 121 -5.72 29.86 23.94
N GLU A 122 -6.42 30.74 24.65
CA GLU A 122 -6.66 30.59 26.09
C GLU A 122 -7.77 29.59 26.38
N LEU A 123 -8.81 29.57 25.54
CA LEU A 123 -9.89 28.60 25.60
C LEU A 123 -9.34 27.18 25.45
N THR A 124 -8.41 26.94 24.51
CA THR A 124 -7.79 25.62 24.33
C THR A 124 -6.99 25.19 25.57
N VAL A 125 -6.24 26.10 26.21
CA VAL A 125 -5.51 25.78 27.46
C VAL A 125 -6.48 25.39 28.58
N ARG A 126 -7.55 26.16 28.79
CA ARG A 126 -8.57 25.87 29.81
C ARG A 126 -9.32 24.57 29.51
N ALA A 127 -9.64 24.31 28.24
CA ALA A 127 -10.24 23.07 27.78
C ALA A 127 -9.35 21.86 28.12
N MET A 128 -8.04 21.94 27.85
CA MET A 128 -7.12 20.84 28.15
C MET A 128 -7.02 20.57 29.65
N ALA A 129 -6.98 21.60 30.49
CA ALA A 129 -7.01 21.46 31.94
C ALA A 129 -8.32 20.79 32.42
N LYS A 130 -9.46 21.22 31.88
CA LYS A 130 -10.77 20.60 32.17
C LYS A 130 -10.82 19.15 31.71
N ALA A 131 -10.24 18.85 30.54
CA ALA A 131 -10.17 17.52 29.97
C ALA A 131 -9.33 16.57 30.84
N GLN A 132 -8.18 17.06 31.32
CA GLN A 132 -7.32 16.32 32.24
C GLN A 132 -8.07 15.97 33.53
N ASN A 133 -8.73 16.95 34.16
CA ASN A 133 -9.47 16.74 35.41
C ASN A 133 -10.72 15.86 35.22
N GLY A 134 -11.35 15.91 34.05
CA GLY A 134 -12.53 15.12 33.71
C GLY A 134 -12.23 13.70 33.21
N GLY A 135 -10.95 13.33 33.06
CA GLY A 135 -10.54 12.02 32.54
C GLY A 135 -10.89 11.80 31.07
N PHE A 136 -10.82 12.85 30.24
CA PHE A 136 -11.00 12.76 28.79
C PHE A 136 -9.71 12.28 28.12
N GLY A 137 -9.84 11.42 27.10
CA GLY A 137 -8.72 10.90 26.33
C GLY A 137 -8.34 11.79 25.15
N VAL A 138 -9.33 12.44 24.52
CA VAL A 138 -9.15 13.27 23.33
C VAL A 138 -9.95 14.57 23.43
N VAL A 139 -9.34 15.67 23.01
CA VAL A 139 -9.96 16.98 22.89
C VAL A 139 -9.89 17.41 21.43
N ILE A 140 -11.04 17.73 20.83
CA ILE A 140 -11.12 18.22 19.44
C ILE A 140 -11.51 19.69 19.48
N VAL A 141 -10.68 20.55 18.90
CA VAL A 141 -10.95 21.98 18.76
C VAL A 141 -11.44 22.27 17.35
N ASP A 142 -12.67 22.76 17.25
CA ASP A 142 -13.26 23.28 16.01
C ASP A 142 -12.92 24.78 15.92
N THR A 143 -11.94 25.16 15.11
CA THR A 143 -11.50 26.56 14.99
C THR A 143 -12.39 27.35 14.05
N ALA A 144 -12.31 28.68 14.13
CA ALA A 144 -12.88 29.54 13.12
C ALA A 144 -12.36 29.21 11.71
N GLY A 145 -13.23 29.39 10.71
CA GLY A 145 -12.83 29.46 9.30
C GLY A 145 -12.98 30.87 8.77
N ARG A 146 -12.07 31.31 7.90
CA ARG A 146 -12.23 32.54 7.11
C ARG A 146 -12.30 32.22 5.62
N SER A 147 -12.87 33.14 4.84
CA SER A 147 -12.99 33.04 3.39
C SER A 147 -11.64 33.15 2.67
N GLN A 148 -10.66 33.78 3.32
CA GLN A 148 -9.28 33.91 2.83
C GLN A 148 -8.30 33.58 3.96
N LEU A 149 -7.07 33.27 3.57
CA LEU A 149 -5.95 33.16 4.48
C LEU A 149 -5.61 34.58 4.98
N ASP A 150 -6.07 34.90 6.19
CA ASP A 150 -5.82 36.18 6.85
C ASP A 150 -4.76 35.99 7.95
N ASP A 151 -3.81 36.91 8.04
CA ASP A 151 -2.72 36.91 9.02
C ASP A 151 -3.21 36.84 10.46
N GLU A 152 -4.36 37.46 10.78
CA GLU A 152 -4.93 37.42 12.13
C GLU A 152 -5.29 35.99 12.53
N LEU A 153 -5.98 35.25 11.65
CA LEU A 153 -6.35 33.85 11.88
C LEU A 153 -5.10 32.98 12.02
N MET A 154 -4.11 33.18 11.15
CA MET A 154 -2.89 32.39 11.14
C MET A 154 -2.06 32.61 12.41
N ASN A 155 -2.00 33.85 12.89
CA ASN A 155 -1.34 34.17 14.16
C ASN A 155 -2.07 33.57 15.36
N GLU A 156 -3.41 33.53 15.34
CA GLU A 156 -4.20 32.85 16.36
C GLU A 156 -3.95 31.34 16.39
N LEU A 157 -3.92 30.69 15.22
CA LEU A 157 -3.62 29.26 15.11
C LEU A 157 -2.20 28.94 15.58
N ARG A 158 -1.20 29.76 15.23
CA ARG A 158 0.17 29.67 15.76
C ARG A 158 0.19 29.79 17.28
N ALA A 159 -0.60 30.72 17.83
CA ALA A 159 -0.68 30.91 19.28
C ALA A 159 -1.33 29.71 19.98
N ILE A 160 -2.32 29.04 19.38
CA ILE A 160 -2.88 27.78 19.90
C ILE A 160 -1.79 26.71 19.92
N VAL A 161 -1.12 26.47 18.79
CA VAL A 161 -0.09 25.42 18.65
C VAL A 161 1.09 25.66 19.60
N ALA A 162 1.51 26.92 19.78
CA ALA A 162 2.60 27.28 20.69
C ALA A 162 2.25 27.06 22.17
N LYS A 163 1.00 27.35 22.57
CA LYS A 163 0.55 27.16 23.97
C LYS A 163 0.22 25.69 24.28
N VAL A 164 -0.37 24.98 23.31
CA VAL A 164 -0.79 23.59 23.44
C VAL A 164 -0.41 22.85 22.16
N PRO A 165 0.73 22.13 22.14
CA PRO A 165 1.12 21.34 20.98
C PRO A 165 0.08 20.26 20.66
N PRO A 166 -0.55 20.29 19.47
CA PRO A 166 -1.53 19.28 19.09
C PRO A 166 -0.85 17.95 18.75
N ALA A 167 -1.51 16.85 19.09
CA ALA A 167 -1.11 15.53 18.59
C ALA A 167 -1.42 15.40 17.08
N GLU A 168 -2.49 16.07 16.65
CA GLU A 168 -2.92 16.13 15.25
C GLU A 168 -3.42 17.53 14.89
N THR A 169 -2.94 18.07 13.78
CA THR A 169 -3.52 19.24 13.10
C THR A 169 -4.09 18.77 11.78
N LEU A 170 -5.41 18.69 11.71
CA LEU A 170 -6.13 18.19 10.54
C LEU A 170 -6.68 19.37 9.73
N LEU A 171 -6.20 19.50 8.49
CA LEU A 171 -6.74 20.45 7.53
C LEU A 171 -7.98 19.84 6.86
N VAL A 172 -9.13 20.47 7.06
CA VAL A 172 -10.40 20.10 6.44
C VAL A 172 -10.59 20.89 5.16
N VAL A 173 -10.66 20.18 4.04
CA VAL A 173 -10.79 20.73 2.69
C VAL A 173 -12.07 20.22 2.05
N ASP A 174 -12.82 21.11 1.41
CA ASP A 174 -13.96 20.75 0.58
C ASP A 174 -13.45 20.21 -0.77
N ALA A 175 -13.88 19.00 -1.12
CA ALA A 175 -13.50 18.34 -2.36
C ALA A 175 -13.93 19.13 -3.62
N MET A 176 -14.92 20.02 -3.52
CA MET A 176 -15.44 20.81 -4.63
C MET A 176 -14.58 22.02 -5.01
N ILE A 177 -13.72 22.51 -4.10
CA ILE A 177 -12.94 23.76 -4.29
C ILE A 177 -11.90 23.64 -5.44
N GLY A 178 -11.59 22.41 -5.89
CA GLY A 178 -10.77 22.21 -7.08
C GLY A 178 -9.32 22.66 -6.86
N GLN A 179 -8.78 23.48 -7.78
CA GLN A 179 -7.37 23.88 -7.76
C GLN A 179 -7.03 24.90 -6.65
N GLU A 180 -7.98 25.72 -6.21
CA GLU A 180 -7.76 26.68 -5.10
C GLU A 180 -7.42 25.97 -3.78
N ALA A 181 -7.86 24.72 -3.64
CA ALA A 181 -7.57 23.89 -2.47
C ALA A 181 -6.07 23.70 -2.23
N LEU A 182 -5.26 23.73 -3.30
CA LEU A 182 -3.81 23.65 -3.19
C LEU A 182 -3.23 24.87 -2.47
N HIS A 183 -3.61 26.07 -2.89
CA HIS A 183 -3.10 27.32 -2.31
C HIS A 183 -3.49 27.46 -0.84
N VAL A 184 -4.71 27.02 -0.51
CA VAL A 184 -5.19 26.93 0.87
C VAL A 184 -4.30 26.00 1.69
N ALA A 185 -4.03 24.79 1.18
CA ALA A 185 -3.24 23.81 1.90
C ALA A 185 -1.78 24.25 2.10
N GLU A 186 -1.19 24.92 1.11
CA GLU A 186 0.14 25.53 1.21
C GLU A 186 0.16 26.60 2.31
N GLY A 187 -0.81 27.52 2.31
CA GLY A 187 -0.89 28.56 3.34
C GLY A 187 -1.01 28.00 4.75
N PHE A 188 -1.89 27.02 4.98
CA PHE A 188 -2.02 26.38 6.29
C PHE A 188 -0.76 25.59 6.69
N ARG A 189 -0.13 24.86 5.77
CA ARG A 189 1.13 24.14 6.01
C ARG A 189 2.24 25.09 6.46
N ASP A 190 2.33 26.26 5.85
CA ASP A 190 3.40 27.21 6.13
C ASP A 190 3.19 27.95 7.47
N ALA A 191 1.95 28.00 7.98
CA ALA A 191 1.66 28.61 9.28
C ALA A 191 1.62 27.64 10.46
N VAL A 192 1.11 26.43 10.26
CA VAL A 192 0.96 25.41 11.32
C VAL A 192 1.37 24.02 10.82
N PRO A 193 1.95 23.18 11.70
CA PRO A 193 2.39 21.84 11.31
C PRO A 193 1.17 20.96 11.05
N LEU A 194 0.83 20.78 9.77
CA LEU A 194 -0.24 19.89 9.33
C LEU A 194 0.21 18.43 9.40
N THR A 195 -0.58 17.60 10.08
CA THR A 195 -0.31 16.18 10.25
C THR A 195 -1.25 15.30 9.40
N GLY A 196 -2.36 15.87 8.92
CA GLY A 196 -3.30 15.14 8.07
C GLY A 196 -4.31 16.03 7.36
N LEU A 197 -4.91 15.46 6.31
CA LEU A 197 -6.02 16.05 5.56
C LEU A 197 -7.32 15.28 5.81
N VAL A 198 -8.42 16.01 5.86
CA VAL A 198 -9.78 15.45 5.78
C VAL A 198 -10.48 16.08 4.58
N LEU A 199 -10.88 15.25 3.62
CA LEU A 199 -11.64 15.71 2.47
C LEU A 199 -13.13 15.58 2.77
N SER A 200 -13.85 16.70 2.83
CA SER A 200 -15.30 16.72 3.03
C SER A 200 -16.05 16.75 1.70
N LYS A 201 -17.36 16.44 1.74
CA LYS A 201 -18.27 16.49 0.59
C LYS A 201 -17.84 15.60 -0.58
N MET A 202 -17.26 14.44 -0.27
CA MET A 202 -16.81 13.43 -1.25
C MET A 202 -17.98 12.61 -1.83
N ASP A 203 -19.21 12.90 -1.42
CA ASP A 203 -20.48 12.37 -1.93
C ASP A 203 -21.03 13.12 -3.15
N GLY A 204 -20.53 14.34 -3.42
CA GLY A 204 -20.87 15.06 -4.65
C GLY A 204 -20.06 14.59 -5.86
N ASP A 205 -20.27 15.23 -7.02
CA ASP A 205 -19.57 14.95 -8.29
C ASP A 205 -18.06 15.27 -8.27
N ALA A 206 -17.51 15.63 -7.11
CA ALA A 206 -16.11 15.95 -6.94
C ALA A 206 -15.25 14.68 -7.14
N ARG A 207 -14.63 14.57 -8.32
CA ARG A 207 -13.73 13.45 -8.71
C ARG A 207 -12.37 13.45 -7.98
N GLY A 208 -12.31 13.93 -6.74
CA GLY A 208 -11.10 13.85 -5.89
C GLY A 208 -9.84 14.54 -6.41
N GLY A 209 -9.90 15.35 -7.49
CA GLY A 209 -8.72 15.99 -8.08
C GLY A 209 -7.97 16.96 -7.15
N ALA A 210 -8.70 17.58 -6.22
CA ALA A 210 -8.12 18.39 -5.15
C ALA A 210 -7.22 17.56 -4.22
N ALA A 211 -7.61 16.32 -3.93
CA ALA A 211 -6.85 15.38 -3.10
C ALA A 211 -5.46 15.11 -3.69
N ILE A 212 -5.43 14.81 -4.99
CA ILE A 212 -4.19 14.53 -5.75
C ILE A 212 -3.28 15.75 -5.72
N SER A 213 -3.85 16.93 -5.98
CA SER A 213 -3.09 18.18 -6.07
C SER A 213 -2.46 18.55 -4.73
N ILE A 214 -3.25 18.50 -3.65
CA ILE A 214 -2.77 18.82 -2.31
C ILE A 214 -1.72 17.81 -1.85
N ARG A 215 -1.99 16.50 -1.95
CA ARG A 215 -1.07 15.45 -1.52
C ARG A 215 0.28 15.56 -2.23
N SER A 216 0.25 15.68 -3.56
CA SER A 216 1.46 15.69 -4.39
C SER A 216 2.37 16.88 -4.12
N VAL A 217 1.82 18.04 -3.73
CA VAL A 217 2.60 19.26 -3.50
C VAL A 217 2.92 19.49 -2.03
N THR A 218 1.97 19.24 -1.13
CA THR A 218 2.15 19.49 0.31
C THR A 218 2.77 18.33 1.06
N GLY A 219 2.66 17.10 0.53
CA GLY A 219 3.08 15.87 1.20
C GLY A 219 2.20 15.46 2.40
N VAL A 220 1.21 16.27 2.78
CA VAL A 220 0.36 16.01 3.96
C VAL A 220 -0.56 14.81 3.67
N PRO A 221 -0.54 13.76 4.51
CA PRO A 221 -1.30 12.54 4.23
C PRO A 221 -2.80 12.73 4.42
N ILE A 222 -3.60 12.07 3.58
CA ILE A 222 -5.06 12.04 3.75
C ILE A 222 -5.41 10.99 4.80
N LYS A 223 -6.21 11.37 5.80
CA LYS A 223 -6.62 10.47 6.90
C LYS A 223 -8.07 10.02 6.79
N PHE A 224 -8.95 10.93 6.37
CA PHE A 224 -10.39 10.65 6.30
C PHE A 224 -11.06 11.27 5.09
N LEU A 225 -12.16 10.63 4.67
CA LEU A 225 -13.07 11.10 3.64
C LEU A 225 -14.48 11.26 4.25
N GLY A 226 -15.06 12.45 4.16
CA GLY A 226 -16.44 12.71 4.52
C GLY A 226 -17.36 12.45 3.33
N THR A 227 -18.15 11.38 3.38
CA THR A 227 -18.96 10.84 2.27
C THR A 227 -20.46 11.06 2.43
N GLY A 228 -20.85 12.14 3.11
CA GLY A 228 -22.27 12.47 3.31
C GLY A 228 -22.50 13.45 4.47
N GLU A 229 -23.75 13.76 4.77
CA GLU A 229 -24.10 14.67 5.87
C GLU A 229 -24.28 13.97 7.22
N LYS A 230 -24.63 12.68 7.19
CA LYS A 230 -24.85 11.89 8.41
C LYS A 230 -23.59 11.75 9.24
N LEU A 231 -23.74 11.56 10.55
CA LEU A 231 -22.63 11.55 11.51
C LEU A 231 -21.72 10.30 11.37
N ASP A 232 -22.24 9.22 10.82
CA ASP A 232 -21.51 7.99 10.48
C ASP A 232 -20.81 8.06 9.12
N ALA A 233 -21.04 9.10 8.31
CA ALA A 233 -20.45 9.28 6.98
C ALA A 233 -19.03 9.87 7.04
N LEU A 234 -18.16 9.25 7.84
CA LEU A 234 -16.72 9.52 7.87
C LEU A 234 -15.96 8.22 7.68
N GLU A 235 -15.35 8.08 6.51
CA GLU A 235 -14.60 6.89 6.14
C GLU A 235 -13.10 7.09 6.39
N VAL A 236 -12.44 6.03 6.85
CA VAL A 236 -10.97 5.98 6.87
C VAL A 236 -10.49 6.01 5.42
N TYR A 237 -9.49 6.84 5.15
CA TYR A 237 -8.94 6.98 3.82
C TYR A 237 -8.34 5.65 3.31
N ASN A 238 -8.69 5.29 2.08
CA ASN A 238 -8.10 4.19 1.34
C ASN A 238 -7.81 4.67 -0.10
N PRO A 239 -6.54 4.68 -0.54
CA PRO A 239 -6.15 5.22 -1.85
C PRO A 239 -6.70 4.39 -3.02
N GLU A 240 -6.79 3.06 -2.89
CA GLU A 240 -7.33 2.17 -3.93
C GLU A 240 -8.81 2.46 -4.19
N ARG A 241 -9.60 2.60 -3.13
CA ARG A 241 -11.03 2.95 -3.23
C ARG A 241 -11.23 4.31 -3.85
N LEU A 242 -10.41 5.30 -3.46
CA LEU A 242 -10.50 6.64 -4.04
C LEU A 242 -10.09 6.62 -5.52
N ALA A 243 -8.98 5.99 -5.89
CA ALA A 243 -8.54 5.85 -7.28
C ALA A 243 -9.61 5.17 -8.16
N SER A 244 -10.23 4.10 -7.64
CA SER A 244 -11.30 3.37 -8.31
C SER A 244 -12.54 4.25 -8.53
N ARG A 245 -12.92 5.06 -7.53
CA ARG A 245 -14.01 6.03 -7.63
C ARG A 245 -13.72 7.13 -8.66
N ILE A 246 -12.48 7.63 -8.70
CA ILE A 246 -12.04 8.64 -9.67
C ILE A 246 -12.14 8.11 -11.11
N LEU A 247 -11.73 6.87 -11.33
CA LEU A 247 -11.80 6.24 -12.64
C LEU A 247 -13.23 5.87 -13.05
N GLY A 248 -14.16 5.71 -12.10
CA GLY A 248 -15.54 5.31 -12.39
C GLY A 248 -15.65 3.90 -13.00
N MET A 249 -14.61 3.08 -12.85
CA MET A 249 -14.44 1.80 -13.56
C MET A 249 -14.05 0.68 -12.59
N GLY A 250 -14.67 0.63 -11.40
CA GLY A 250 -14.41 -0.42 -10.42
C GLY A 250 -14.61 -1.84 -10.98
N ASP A 251 -15.62 -2.02 -11.82
CA ASP A 251 -15.90 -3.31 -12.46
C ASP A 251 -14.80 -3.74 -13.45
N VAL A 252 -14.20 -2.79 -14.17
CA VAL A 252 -13.12 -3.08 -15.13
C VAL A 252 -11.82 -3.44 -14.42
N LEU A 253 -11.52 -2.79 -13.29
CA LEU A 253 -10.38 -3.16 -12.46
C LEU A 253 -10.54 -4.58 -11.89
N GLY A 254 -11.71 -4.93 -11.39
CA GLY A 254 -12.00 -6.29 -10.92
C GLY A 254 -11.92 -7.35 -12.03
N LEU A 255 -12.24 -7.00 -13.28
CA LEU A 255 -12.04 -7.89 -14.44
C LEU A 255 -10.56 -8.05 -14.80
N ILE A 256 -9.76 -7.00 -14.68
CA ILE A 256 -8.31 -7.02 -14.90
C ILE A 256 -7.64 -7.94 -13.86
N GLU A 257 -7.97 -7.77 -12.58
CA GLU A 257 -7.44 -8.62 -11.49
C GLU A 257 -7.75 -10.10 -11.70
N LYS A 258 -9.01 -10.42 -12.10
CA LYS A 258 -9.40 -11.80 -12.42
C LYS A 258 -8.66 -12.36 -13.63
N ALA A 259 -8.42 -11.55 -14.66
CA ALA A 259 -7.69 -11.98 -15.85
C ALA A 259 -6.23 -12.31 -15.54
N GLU A 260 -5.56 -11.52 -14.70
CA GLU A 260 -4.20 -11.80 -14.25
C GLU A 260 -4.14 -13.06 -13.38
N ALA A 261 -5.05 -13.20 -12.41
CA ALA A 261 -5.12 -14.39 -11.57
C ALA A 261 -5.33 -15.68 -12.39
N ALA A 262 -6.20 -15.64 -13.42
CA ALA A 262 -6.44 -16.76 -14.31
C ALA A 262 -5.23 -17.08 -15.21
N PHE A 263 -4.50 -16.05 -15.66
CA PHE A 263 -3.28 -16.24 -16.45
C PHE A 263 -2.15 -16.85 -15.63
N ASP A 264 -1.95 -16.39 -14.40
CA ASP A 264 -0.96 -16.94 -13.46
C ASP A 264 -1.29 -18.39 -13.11
N GLU A 265 -2.56 -18.70 -12.86
CA GLU A 265 -3.00 -20.08 -12.63
C GLU A 265 -2.74 -20.97 -13.84
N LYS A 266 -2.97 -20.46 -15.06
CA LYS A 266 -2.67 -21.19 -16.30
C LYS A 266 -1.17 -21.40 -16.49
N ALA A 267 -0.34 -20.37 -16.28
CA ALA A 267 1.11 -20.47 -16.36
C ALA A 267 1.67 -21.46 -15.34
N ALA A 268 1.17 -21.42 -14.10
CA ALA A 268 1.52 -22.37 -13.06
C ALA A 268 1.08 -23.81 -13.42
N ARG A 269 -0.11 -23.99 -13.99
CA ARG A 269 -0.58 -25.29 -14.50
C ARG A 269 0.23 -25.81 -15.67
N ASP A 270 0.61 -24.96 -16.62
CA ASP A 270 1.41 -25.36 -17.77
C ASP A 270 2.85 -25.71 -17.34
N GLN A 271 3.41 -24.99 -16.37
CA GLN A 271 4.68 -25.33 -15.74
C GLN A 271 4.59 -26.66 -14.95
N ALA A 272 3.53 -26.87 -14.18
CA ALA A 272 3.28 -28.13 -13.48
C ALA A 272 3.04 -29.31 -14.44
N ARG A 273 2.37 -29.07 -15.58
CA ARG A 273 2.17 -30.05 -16.65
C ARG A 273 3.49 -30.44 -17.32
N LYS A 274 4.35 -29.47 -17.64
CA LYS A 274 5.71 -29.75 -18.15
C LYS A 274 6.55 -30.56 -17.15
N LEU A 275 6.44 -30.24 -15.85
CA LEU A 275 7.12 -31.01 -14.79
C LEU A 275 6.55 -32.43 -14.61
N SER A 276 5.29 -32.65 -14.98
CA SER A 276 4.62 -33.95 -14.85
C SER A 276 4.62 -34.80 -16.13
N SER A 277 4.98 -34.25 -17.30
CA SER A 277 5.07 -34.99 -18.57
C SER A 277 6.30 -35.91 -18.69
N GLY A 278 7.21 -35.91 -17.70
CA GLY A 278 8.16 -37.00 -17.48
C GLY A 278 9.55 -36.87 -18.10
N GLU A 279 9.83 -35.79 -18.83
CA GLU A 279 11.16 -35.51 -19.41
C GLU A 279 11.71 -34.20 -18.85
N PHE A 280 12.26 -34.26 -17.65
CA PHE A 280 13.06 -33.15 -17.12
C PHE A 280 14.39 -33.11 -17.87
N THR A 281 14.60 -32.07 -18.69
CA THR A 281 15.79 -31.88 -19.53
C THR A 281 16.75 -30.82 -18.96
N LEU A 282 17.96 -30.70 -19.52
CA LEU A 282 18.88 -29.62 -19.13
C LEU A 282 18.39 -28.25 -19.61
N GLU A 283 17.50 -28.19 -20.61
CA GLU A 283 16.87 -26.93 -21.02
C GLU A 283 15.90 -26.45 -19.94
N ASP A 284 15.12 -27.34 -19.33
CA ASP A 284 14.23 -27.00 -18.22
C ASP A 284 15.01 -26.52 -16.98
N LEU A 285 16.14 -27.18 -16.69
CA LEU A 285 17.06 -26.72 -15.64
C LEU A 285 17.61 -25.32 -15.95
N ALA A 286 17.96 -25.05 -17.21
CA ALA A 286 18.44 -23.72 -17.63
C ALA A 286 17.37 -22.64 -17.45
N GLU A 287 16.12 -22.94 -17.81
CA GLU A 287 14.99 -22.02 -17.63
C GLU A 287 14.74 -21.73 -16.14
N MET A 288 14.77 -22.75 -15.27
CA MET A 288 14.66 -22.58 -13.82
C MET A 288 15.79 -21.74 -13.24
N MET A 289 17.02 -21.89 -13.74
CA MET A 289 18.15 -21.07 -13.30
C MET A 289 18.00 -19.61 -13.72
N ARG A 290 17.50 -19.34 -14.94
CA ARG A 290 17.25 -17.97 -15.43
C ARG A 290 16.12 -17.28 -14.66
N SER A 291 15.03 -17.99 -14.33
CA SER A 291 13.93 -17.43 -13.54
C SER A 291 14.36 -17.09 -12.11
N SER A 292 15.16 -17.96 -11.49
CA SER A 292 15.68 -17.74 -10.13
C SER A 292 16.58 -16.50 -10.02
N LYS A 293 17.31 -16.15 -11.10
CA LYS A 293 18.16 -14.94 -11.17
C LYS A 293 17.35 -13.63 -11.10
N LYS A 294 16.07 -13.65 -11.48
CA LYS A 294 15.16 -12.50 -11.37
C LYS A 294 14.63 -12.25 -9.96
N MET A 295 14.76 -13.22 -9.04
CA MET A 295 14.16 -13.17 -7.70
C MET A 295 15.13 -12.74 -6.57
N GLY A 296 16.32 -12.23 -6.90
CA GLY A 296 17.27 -11.72 -5.90
C GLY A 296 18.28 -12.76 -5.39
N PRO A 297 19.13 -12.41 -4.40
CA PRO A 297 20.23 -13.28 -3.96
C PRO A 297 19.72 -14.57 -3.31
N MET A 298 20.13 -15.70 -3.89
CA MET A 298 19.75 -17.08 -3.51
C MET A 298 20.00 -17.46 -2.04
N SER A 299 20.74 -16.64 -1.29
CA SER A 299 20.99 -16.83 0.14
C SER A 299 19.70 -16.92 0.96
N GLN A 300 18.66 -16.15 0.59
CA GLN A 300 17.38 -16.15 1.32
C GLN A 300 16.52 -17.41 1.04
N MET A 301 16.67 -18.05 -0.12
CA MET A 301 15.92 -19.27 -0.45
C MET A 301 16.48 -20.51 0.25
N LEU A 302 17.80 -20.55 0.52
CA LEU A 302 18.45 -21.64 1.23
C LEU A 302 18.05 -21.72 2.72
N GLU A 303 17.64 -20.60 3.31
CA GLU A 303 17.17 -20.53 4.70
C GLU A 303 15.75 -21.11 4.89
N MET A 304 14.98 -21.25 3.81
CA MET A 304 13.58 -21.73 3.85
C MET A 304 13.42 -23.22 3.50
N LEU A 305 14.51 -23.97 3.25
CA LEU A 305 14.43 -25.40 2.91
C LEU A 305 14.21 -26.27 4.16
N PRO A 306 13.13 -27.08 4.22
CA PRO A 306 12.84 -27.93 5.37
C PRO A 306 13.78 -29.15 5.45
N GLY A 307 14.16 -29.49 6.69
CA GLY A 307 14.85 -30.75 7.03
C GLY A 307 16.37 -30.72 6.90
N ASN A 308 16.94 -31.92 6.75
CA ASN A 308 18.36 -32.22 6.93
C ASN A 308 19.27 -31.60 5.83
N MET A 309 18.67 -31.08 4.74
CA MET A 309 19.37 -30.34 3.69
C MET A 309 19.83 -28.95 4.13
N GLY A 310 19.12 -28.30 5.07
CA GLY A 310 19.51 -27.00 5.61
C GLY A 310 20.79 -27.04 6.45
N GLN A 311 21.12 -28.18 7.06
CA GLN A 311 22.33 -28.31 7.89
C GLN A 311 23.62 -28.45 7.06
N ALA A 312 23.56 -29.10 5.89
CA ALA A 312 24.71 -29.20 4.97
C ALA A 312 24.97 -27.89 4.21
N ALA A 313 23.91 -27.08 3.96
CA ALA A 313 24.02 -25.82 3.25
C ALA A 313 24.62 -24.68 4.09
N ARG A 314 24.56 -24.76 5.43
CA ARG A 314 25.15 -23.78 6.36
C ARG A 314 26.68 -23.71 6.33
N ASN A 315 27.36 -24.72 5.80
CA ASN A 315 28.82 -24.78 5.71
C ASN A 315 29.38 -24.24 4.39
N LEU A 316 28.53 -23.81 3.45
CA LEU A 316 28.94 -23.22 2.18
C LEU A 316 28.75 -21.71 2.26
N SER A 317 29.79 -20.94 1.91
CA SER A 317 29.64 -19.49 1.88
C SER A 317 28.66 -19.09 0.76
N PRO A 318 27.87 -18.02 0.94
CA PRO A 318 26.99 -17.50 -0.12
C PRO A 318 27.74 -17.22 -1.44
N GLN A 319 29.02 -16.83 -1.35
CA GLN A 319 29.88 -16.58 -2.50
C GLN A 319 30.25 -17.85 -3.26
N ASP A 320 30.45 -18.97 -2.55
CA ASP A 320 30.76 -20.25 -3.19
C ASP A 320 29.55 -20.83 -3.92
N VAL A 321 28.35 -20.67 -3.35
CA VAL A 321 27.09 -21.04 -4.02
C VAL A 321 26.91 -20.22 -5.30
N GLU A 322 27.13 -18.91 -5.25
CA GLU A 322 27.00 -18.04 -6.41
C GLU A 322 28.02 -18.38 -7.51
N ARG A 323 29.27 -18.67 -7.14
CA ARG A 323 30.30 -19.15 -8.09
C ARG A 323 29.90 -20.45 -8.75
N GLN A 324 29.44 -21.42 -7.96
CA GLN A 324 29.03 -22.73 -8.46
C GLN A 324 27.81 -22.64 -9.39
N PHE A 325 26.90 -21.71 -9.09
CA PHE A 325 25.76 -21.39 -9.94
C PHE A 325 26.19 -20.79 -11.29
N LYS A 326 27.10 -19.80 -11.27
CA LYS A 326 27.67 -19.19 -12.49
C LYS A 326 28.42 -20.21 -13.35
N THR A 327 29.21 -21.09 -12.74
CA THR A 327 29.91 -22.17 -13.44
C THR A 327 28.92 -23.13 -14.11
N THR A 328 27.85 -23.49 -13.42
CA THR A 328 26.79 -24.35 -13.96
C THR A 328 26.06 -23.68 -15.13
N GLU A 329 25.72 -22.39 -15.00
CA GLU A 329 25.10 -21.58 -16.06
C GLU A 329 26.00 -21.52 -17.30
N ALA A 330 27.30 -21.29 -17.12
CA ALA A 330 28.27 -21.28 -18.21
C ALA A 330 28.33 -22.63 -18.94
N ILE A 331 28.42 -23.74 -18.20
CA ILE A 331 28.48 -25.09 -18.78
C ILE A 331 27.22 -25.39 -19.61
N ILE A 332 26.02 -25.12 -19.09
CA ILE A 332 24.76 -25.37 -19.80
C ILE A 332 24.64 -24.45 -21.03
N SER A 333 25.08 -23.20 -20.91
CA SER A 333 25.06 -22.22 -22.00
C SER A 333 25.96 -22.63 -23.17
N SER A 334 27.06 -23.35 -22.92
CA SER A 334 27.96 -23.91 -23.95
C SER A 334 27.46 -25.19 -24.64
N MET A 335 26.28 -25.70 -24.27
CA MET A 335 25.62 -26.82 -24.94
C MET A 335 24.70 -26.35 -26.06
N THR A 336 24.50 -27.20 -27.07
CA THR A 336 23.45 -26.97 -28.08
C THR A 336 22.07 -27.35 -27.55
N ILE A 337 21.01 -26.85 -28.17
CA ILE A 337 19.61 -27.20 -27.79
C ILE A 337 19.39 -28.72 -27.82
N ALA A 338 19.94 -29.40 -28.83
CA ALA A 338 19.86 -30.85 -28.94
C ALA A 338 20.53 -31.56 -27.76
N GLU A 339 21.70 -31.10 -27.33
CA GLU A 339 22.43 -31.67 -26.18
C GLU A 339 21.76 -31.38 -24.84
N ARG A 340 21.01 -30.27 -24.74
CA ARG A 340 20.24 -29.95 -23.53
C ARG A 340 18.97 -30.77 -23.42
N ARG A 341 18.27 -30.97 -24.54
CA ARG A 341 17.06 -31.80 -24.61
C ARG A 341 17.37 -33.28 -24.43
N ASP A 342 18.45 -33.75 -25.03
CA ASP A 342 18.93 -35.12 -24.88
C ASP A 342 20.39 -35.15 -24.40
N PRO A 343 20.61 -35.22 -23.08
CA PRO A 343 21.95 -35.27 -22.52
C PRO A 343 22.68 -36.61 -22.71
N GLU A 344 22.02 -37.65 -23.25
CA GLU A 344 22.66 -38.95 -23.51
C GLU A 344 23.63 -38.89 -24.69
N ILE A 345 23.43 -37.96 -25.62
CA ILE A 345 24.32 -37.77 -26.80
C ILE A 345 25.70 -37.19 -26.45
N LEU A 346 25.90 -36.77 -25.19
CA LEU A 346 27.14 -36.13 -24.69
C LEU A 346 28.31 -37.11 -24.57
N ASN A 347 28.98 -37.35 -25.70
CA ASN A 347 30.23 -38.08 -25.78
C ASN A 347 31.45 -37.26 -25.32
N ALA A 348 32.61 -37.91 -25.20
CA ALA A 348 33.85 -37.28 -24.71
C ALA A 348 34.29 -36.06 -25.53
N ARG A 349 34.06 -36.05 -26.85
CA ARG A 349 34.38 -34.92 -27.74
C ARG A 349 33.49 -33.72 -27.44
N ARG A 350 32.18 -33.93 -27.27
CA ARG A 350 31.22 -32.86 -26.92
C ARG A 350 31.52 -32.28 -25.53
N ARG A 351 31.85 -33.12 -24.55
CA ARG A 351 32.22 -32.65 -23.20
C ARG A 351 33.49 -31.80 -23.19
N ARG A 352 34.51 -32.14 -24.00
CA ARG A 352 35.70 -31.29 -24.18
C ARG A 352 35.35 -29.94 -24.81
N ARG A 353 34.46 -29.92 -25.81
CA ARG A 353 33.99 -28.67 -26.44
C ARG A 353 33.25 -27.78 -25.43
N ILE A 354 32.35 -28.36 -24.63
CA ILE A 354 31.57 -27.64 -23.61
C ILE A 354 32.51 -27.08 -22.53
N ALA A 355 33.46 -27.88 -22.05
CA ALA A 355 34.47 -27.45 -21.09
C ALA A 355 35.28 -26.25 -21.61
N GLY A 356 35.79 -26.34 -22.84
CA GLY A 356 36.51 -25.24 -23.49
C GLY A 356 35.64 -23.99 -23.71
N GLY A 357 34.37 -24.15 -24.07
CA GLY A 357 33.44 -23.04 -24.29
C GLY A 357 32.93 -22.35 -23.02
N SER A 358 32.99 -23.04 -21.88
CA SER A 358 32.56 -22.51 -20.57
C SER A 358 33.72 -22.06 -19.68
N GLY A 359 34.97 -22.27 -20.12
CA GLY A 359 36.17 -22.00 -19.31
C GLY A 359 36.35 -22.97 -18.14
N THR A 360 35.75 -24.15 -18.22
CA THR A 360 35.74 -25.17 -17.15
C THR A 360 36.53 -26.41 -17.53
N GLN A 361 36.72 -27.32 -16.59
CA GLN A 361 37.32 -28.63 -16.86
C GLN A 361 36.26 -29.67 -17.22
N VAL A 362 36.65 -30.69 -18.00
CA VAL A 362 35.78 -31.83 -18.34
C VAL A 362 35.22 -32.54 -17.09
N GLN A 363 35.98 -32.51 -15.99
CA GLN A 363 35.55 -33.06 -14.70
C GLN A 363 34.33 -32.32 -14.13
N GLU A 364 34.26 -31.00 -14.29
CA GLU A 364 33.13 -30.17 -13.84
C GLU A 364 31.88 -30.45 -14.67
N VAL A 365 32.03 -30.57 -15.99
CA VAL A 365 30.95 -31.00 -16.88
C VAL A 365 30.43 -32.39 -16.48
N ASN A 366 31.31 -33.33 -16.15
CA ASN A 366 30.92 -34.66 -15.69
C ASN A 366 30.18 -34.61 -14.34
N ARG A 367 30.62 -33.74 -13.42
CA ARG A 367 29.98 -33.54 -12.11
C ARG A 367 28.55 -33.00 -12.28
N LEU A 368 28.37 -32.00 -13.13
CA LEU A 368 27.04 -31.46 -13.45
C LEU A 368 26.13 -32.55 -14.03
N MET A 369 26.64 -33.33 -14.98
CA MET A 369 25.87 -34.43 -15.58
C MET A 369 25.45 -35.50 -14.56
N LYS A 370 26.29 -35.76 -13.55
CA LYS A 370 25.96 -36.68 -12.46
C LYS A 370 24.85 -36.10 -11.57
N GLN A 371 24.99 -34.84 -11.16
CA GLN A 371 23.98 -34.13 -10.35
C GLN A 371 22.64 -34.05 -11.09
N PHE A 372 22.66 -33.76 -12.39
CA PHE A 372 21.46 -33.71 -13.22
C PHE A 372 20.74 -35.06 -13.28
N ARG A 373 21.46 -36.18 -13.43
CA ARG A 373 20.87 -37.53 -13.39
C ARG A 373 20.27 -37.87 -12.04
N GLU A 374 20.87 -37.42 -10.94
CA GLU A 374 20.31 -37.57 -9.60
C GLU A 374 19.00 -36.78 -9.45
N MET A 375 18.95 -35.54 -9.95
CA MET A 375 17.71 -34.76 -9.99
C MET A 375 16.64 -35.41 -10.86
N GLN A 376 16.98 -35.91 -12.06
CA GLN A 376 16.04 -36.65 -12.91
C GLN A 376 15.46 -37.88 -12.21
N ARG A 377 16.27 -38.61 -11.42
CA ARG A 377 15.79 -39.75 -10.61
C ARG A 377 14.82 -39.30 -9.53
N LEU A 378 15.12 -38.22 -8.81
CA LEU A 378 14.22 -37.65 -7.81
C LEU A 378 12.90 -37.19 -8.43
N PHE A 379 12.94 -36.49 -9.57
CA PHE A 379 11.75 -36.08 -10.31
C PHE A 379 10.90 -37.27 -10.77
N LYS A 380 11.51 -38.33 -11.30
CA LYS A 380 10.80 -39.58 -11.65
C LYS A 380 10.16 -40.26 -10.45
N THR A 381 10.81 -40.23 -9.28
CA THR A 381 10.25 -40.78 -8.03
C THR A 381 9.11 -39.91 -7.52
N LEU A 382 9.24 -38.58 -7.56
CA LEU A 382 8.17 -37.64 -7.19
C LEU A 382 6.96 -37.76 -8.14
N GLN A 383 7.18 -37.99 -9.43
CA GLN A 383 6.11 -38.24 -10.41
C GLN A 383 5.35 -39.54 -10.09
N LYS A 384 6.08 -40.63 -9.78
CA LYS A 384 5.48 -41.92 -9.39
C LYS A 384 4.73 -41.86 -8.05
N THR A 385 5.19 -41.02 -7.13
CA THR A 385 4.61 -40.90 -5.78
C THR A 385 3.53 -39.81 -5.70
N GLY A 386 3.62 -38.78 -6.55
CA GLY A 386 2.70 -37.65 -6.66
C GLY A 386 1.35 -38.00 -7.27
N GLY A 387 1.27 -39.10 -8.03
CA GLY A 387 0.00 -39.73 -8.41
C GLY A 387 -0.76 -40.36 -7.24
N ARG A 388 -0.10 -40.56 -6.08
CA ARG A 388 -0.70 -41.09 -4.85
C ARG A 388 -0.89 -40.03 -3.76
N PHE A 389 -0.07 -38.98 -3.74
CA PHE A 389 -0.24 -37.85 -2.81
C PHE A 389 -1.38 -36.90 -3.20
N GLY A 390 -1.65 -36.71 -4.50
CA GLY A 390 -2.81 -35.92 -4.96
C GLY A 390 -4.17 -36.56 -4.65
N ARG A 391 -4.20 -37.84 -4.22
CA ARG A 391 -5.42 -38.56 -3.80
C ARG A 391 -5.59 -38.63 -2.29
N LEU A 392 -4.66 -38.05 -1.52
CA LEU A 392 -4.68 -38.03 -0.05
C LEU A 392 -4.75 -36.62 0.54
N SER A 393 -4.58 -35.56 -0.26
CA SER A 393 -4.66 -34.17 0.20
C SER A 393 -5.80 -33.35 -0.43
N GLY A 394 -6.74 -33.99 -1.13
CA GLY A 394 -7.97 -33.36 -1.62
C GLY A 394 -9.14 -34.30 -1.39
N ASP A 395 -10.11 -33.85 -0.59
CA ASP A 395 -11.48 -34.40 -0.48
C ASP A 395 -11.84 -35.34 0.70
N ARG A 396 -11.13 -35.29 1.84
CA ARG A 396 -11.60 -35.95 3.09
C ARG A 396 -11.47 -35.10 4.37
N GLY A 397 -11.60 -33.78 4.27
CA GLY A 397 -11.41 -32.88 5.42
C GLY A 397 -12.54 -31.91 5.77
N LEU A 398 -13.56 -31.70 4.92
CA LEU A 398 -14.48 -30.56 5.08
C LEU A 398 -15.98 -30.88 5.18
N SER A 399 -16.37 -32.15 5.29
CA SER A 399 -17.78 -32.57 5.41
C SER A 399 -18.17 -33.13 6.80
N ARG A 400 -17.40 -32.81 7.86
CA ARG A 400 -17.73 -33.20 9.26
C ARG A 400 -17.74 -32.05 10.28
N LEU A 401 -17.95 -30.82 9.84
CA LEU A 401 -18.05 -29.65 10.73
C LEU A 401 -19.38 -28.87 10.61
N PHE A 402 -20.36 -29.39 9.87
CA PHE A 402 -21.75 -28.91 9.87
C PHE A 402 -22.71 -30.10 9.97
N GLY A 403 -22.67 -30.75 11.14
CA GLY A 403 -23.75 -31.59 11.67
C GLY A 403 -24.19 -30.98 12.98
#